data_AF-A0A257MSB4-F1
#
_entry.id   AF-A0A257MSB4-F1
#
_cell.length_a   1.000
_cell.length_b   1.000
_cell.length_c   1.000
_cell.angle_alpha   90.00
_cell.angle_beta   90.00
_cell.angle_gamma   90.00
#
_symmetry.space_group_name_H-M   'P 1'
#
loop_
_entity.id
_entity.type
_entity.pdbx_description
1 polymer ?
#
loop_
_entity_poly.entity_id
_entity_poly.type
_entity_poly.pdbx_seq_one_letter_code
_entity_poly.pdbx_strand_id
1 'polypeptide(L)'
;MSEIVVTGRDGGKTFEVMPNDVIVFRLKENLTTGYGWEVEAVKGSGIDLMESNYIEAAGMAVGRGGTRIMRFLARSLGDQEIRLKYQFEYGCHLSRPQQAAGCCV
;
A
#
# COMPACT_ATOMS: atom_id res chain seq x y z
N MET A 1 -15.74 6.32 15.44
CA MET A 1 -15.00 5.33 14.64
C MET A 1 -15.67 5.28 13.28
N SER A 2 -15.07 6.01 12.35
CA SER A 2 -15.49 6.11 10.95
C SER A 2 -14.52 5.33 10.06
N GLU A 3 -15.01 4.87 8.92
CA GLU A 3 -14.17 4.27 7.87
C GLU A 3 -13.97 5.29 6.74
N ILE A 4 -12.72 5.55 6.37
CA ILE A 4 -12.35 6.49 5.32
C ILE A 4 -11.72 5.70 4.19
N VAL A 5 -12.39 5.66 3.04
CA VAL A 5 -11.93 4.86 1.89
C VAL A 5 -11.10 5.73 0.95
N VAL A 6 -9.86 5.34 0.73
CA VAL A 6 -8.91 6.03 -0.18
C VAL A 6 -8.64 5.13 -1.38
N THR A 7 -8.73 5.69 -2.59
CA THR A 7 -8.50 4.95 -3.83
C THR A 7 -7.28 5.49 -4.58
N GLY A 8 -6.85 4.81 -5.64
CA GLY A 8 -5.76 5.31 -6.49
C GLY A 8 -6.05 6.66 -7.17
N ARG A 9 -7.31 7.11 -7.19
CA ARG A 9 -7.71 8.44 -7.69
C ARG A 9 -7.49 9.57 -6.68
N ASP A 10 -7.14 9.21 -5.45
CA ASP A 10 -6.97 10.12 -4.33
C ASP A 10 -5.49 10.39 -4.03
N GLY A 11 -4.59 10.00 -4.94
CA GLY A 11 -3.16 10.27 -4.83
C GLY A 11 -2.88 11.75 -4.64
N GLY A 12 -2.09 12.07 -3.60
CA GLY A 12 -1.70 13.45 -3.27
C GLY A 12 -2.78 14.28 -2.55
N LYS A 13 -3.93 13.70 -2.20
CA LYS A 13 -4.94 14.38 -1.39
C LYS A 13 -4.68 14.22 0.10
N THR A 14 -5.14 15.20 0.87
CA THR A 14 -5.16 15.18 2.33
C THR A 14 -6.58 14.88 2.81
N PHE A 15 -6.68 14.09 3.87
CA PHE A 15 -7.94 13.73 4.51
C PHE A 15 -7.86 14.09 5.99
N GLU A 16 -8.91 14.72 6.50
CA GLU A 16 -9.06 14.92 7.93
C GLU A 16 -9.56 13.63 8.57
N VAL A 17 -8.83 13.13 9.57
CA VAL A 17 -9.10 11.85 10.25
C VAL A 17 -9.09 12.08 11.75
N MET A 18 -10.00 11.43 12.47
CA MET A 18 -10.00 11.49 13.93
C MET A 18 -9.26 10.27 14.51
N PRO A 19 -8.67 10.38 15.71
CA PRO A 19 -8.14 9.23 16.42
C PRO A 19 -9.20 8.13 16.56
N ASN A 20 -8.78 6.87 16.38
CA ASN A 20 -9.62 5.67 16.26
C ASN A 20 -10.41 5.52 14.96
N ASP A 21 -10.23 6.39 13.96
CA ASP A 21 -10.75 6.13 12.62
C ASP A 21 -9.87 5.15 11.85
N VAL A 22 -10.49 4.41 10.94
CA VAL A 22 -9.82 3.43 10.08
C VAL A 22 -9.75 3.97 8.67
N ILE A 23 -8.54 4.11 8.15
CA ILE A 23 -8.26 4.49 6.78
C ILE A 23 -8.07 3.22 5.96
N VAL A 24 -8.89 3.04 4.94
CA VAL A 24 -8.91 1.85 4.10
C VAL A 24 -8.48 2.22 2.69
N PHE A 25 -7.25 1.88 2.33
CA PHE A 25 -6.78 1.99 0.96
C PHE A 25 -7.34 0.84 0.13
N ARG A 26 -8.05 1.16 -0.95
CA ARG A 26 -8.56 0.21 -1.94
C ARG A 26 -7.92 0.51 -3.28
N LEU A 27 -6.83 -0.18 -3.57
CA LEU A 27 -6.01 0.06 -4.76
C LEU A 27 -6.17 -1.10 -5.73
N LYS A 28 -6.47 -0.79 -6.99
CA LYS A 28 -6.48 -1.80 -8.04
C LYS A 28 -5.05 -2.31 -8.23
N GLU A 29 -4.90 -3.62 -8.24
CA GLU A 29 -3.62 -4.32 -8.33
C GLU A 29 -3.80 -5.47 -9.32
N ASN A 30 -2.81 -5.78 -10.15
CA ASN A 30 -2.89 -6.97 -11.00
C ASN A 30 -1.67 -7.85 -10.80
N LEU A 31 -1.77 -8.85 -9.92
CA LEU A 31 -0.65 -9.75 -9.62
C LEU A 31 -0.16 -10.53 -10.86
N THR A 32 -0.96 -10.67 -11.92
CA THR A 32 -0.53 -11.39 -13.12
C THR A 32 0.47 -10.60 -13.97
N THR A 33 0.63 -9.30 -13.71
CA THR A 33 1.73 -8.50 -14.30
C THR A 33 2.99 -8.53 -13.44
N GLY A 34 2.92 -9.09 -12.23
CA GLY A 34 3.99 -9.08 -11.23
C GLY A 34 4.18 -7.72 -10.53
N TYR A 35 3.29 -6.76 -10.74
CA TYR A 35 3.29 -5.47 -10.05
C TYR A 35 2.31 -5.49 -8.87
N GLY A 36 2.76 -4.92 -7.76
CA GLY A 36 1.97 -4.78 -6.55
C GLY A 36 2.12 -3.45 -5.85
N TRP A 37 1.20 -3.18 -4.93
CA TRP A 37 1.26 -2.00 -4.06
C TRP A 37 1.99 -2.33 -2.76
N GLU A 38 2.99 -1.53 -2.44
CA GLU A 38 3.76 -1.65 -1.20
C GLU A 38 3.79 -0.33 -0.44
N VAL A 39 3.86 -0.42 0.89
CA VAL A 39 4.08 0.74 1.75
C VAL A 39 5.55 1.12 1.68
N GLU A 40 5.85 2.22 1.00
CA GLU A 40 7.23 2.73 0.88
C GLU A 40 7.67 3.44 2.15
N ALA A 41 6.80 4.28 2.70
CA ALA A 41 7.10 5.01 3.93
C ALA A 41 5.81 5.42 4.63
N VAL A 42 5.86 5.39 5.96
CA VAL A 42 4.90 6.03 6.84
C VAL A 42 5.67 7.06 7.65
N LYS A 43 5.35 8.35 7.49
CA LYS A 43 5.95 9.42 8.28
C LYS A 43 4.99 9.86 9.37
N GLY A 44 5.58 10.02 10.56
CA GLY A 44 4.90 10.32 11.81
C GLY A 44 4.59 9.05 12.60
N SER A 45 4.17 9.23 13.86
CA SER A 45 3.95 8.14 14.84
C SER A 45 2.48 7.90 15.16
N GLY A 46 1.57 8.60 14.45
CA GLY A 46 0.15 8.61 14.76
C GLY A 46 -0.68 7.64 13.95
N ILE A 47 -0.06 6.71 13.22
CA ILE A 47 -0.77 5.78 12.36
C ILE A 47 -0.12 4.40 12.33
N ASP A 48 -0.94 3.37 12.50
CA ASP A 48 -0.50 1.97 12.51
C ASP A 48 -1.13 1.21 11.34
N LEU A 49 -0.34 0.44 10.60
CA LEU A 49 -0.86 -0.53 9.64
C LEU A 49 -1.46 -1.72 10.42
N MET A 50 -2.77 -1.90 10.33
CA MET A 50 -3.45 -3.03 10.98
C MET A 50 -3.43 -4.28 10.11
N GLU A 51 -3.69 -4.11 8.82
CA GLU A 51 -3.89 -5.22 7.90
C GLU A 51 -3.53 -4.82 6.48
N SER A 52 -2.98 -5.77 5.73
CA SER A 52 -2.77 -5.66 4.29
C SER A 52 -3.19 -6.97 3.63
N ASN A 53 -4.30 -6.94 2.88
CA ASN A 53 -4.85 -8.11 2.21
C ASN A 53 -5.01 -7.84 0.70
N TYR A 54 -4.95 -8.89 -0.11
CA TYR A 54 -5.25 -8.83 -1.53
C TYR A 54 -6.52 -9.64 -1.83
N ILE A 55 -7.48 -9.00 -2.50
CA ILE A 55 -8.73 -9.65 -2.90
C ILE A 55 -8.74 -9.79 -4.42
N GLU A 56 -8.77 -11.03 -4.90
CA GLU A 56 -8.94 -11.34 -6.32
C GLU A 56 -10.30 -10.87 -6.84
N ALA A 57 -10.34 -10.38 -8.10
CA ALA A 57 -11.62 -10.03 -8.72
C ALA A 57 -12.44 -11.29 -9.04
N ALA A 58 -13.73 -11.28 -8.65
CA ALA A 58 -14.64 -12.41 -8.81
C ALA A 58 -14.77 -12.93 -10.26
N GLY A 59 -14.93 -14.25 -10.40
CA GLY A 59 -15.17 -14.99 -11.65
C GLY A 59 -14.05 -16.00 -11.98
N MET A 60 -13.94 -16.51 -13.22
CA MET A 60 -12.94 -17.54 -13.59
C MET A 60 -11.92 -17.15 -14.70
N ALA A 61 -11.71 -15.87 -15.00
CA ALA A 61 -10.80 -15.47 -16.07
C ALA A 61 -9.33 -15.40 -15.59
N VAL A 62 -8.45 -16.11 -16.30
CA VAL A 62 -6.98 -16.06 -16.13
C VAL A 62 -6.47 -14.65 -16.48
N GLY A 63 -5.55 -14.10 -15.69
CA GLY A 63 -5.01 -12.76 -15.94
C GLY A 63 -5.79 -11.61 -15.30
N ARG A 64 -6.84 -11.90 -14.51
CA ARG A 64 -7.55 -10.83 -13.81
C ARG A 64 -6.73 -10.31 -12.65
N GLY A 65 -6.68 -8.98 -12.57
CA GLY A 65 -6.24 -8.32 -11.37
C GLY A 65 -7.22 -8.50 -10.21
N GLY A 66 -6.92 -7.82 -9.13
CA GLY A 66 -7.69 -7.75 -7.90
C GLY A 66 -7.58 -6.36 -7.29
N THR A 67 -7.77 -6.31 -5.98
CA THR A 67 -7.70 -5.08 -5.20
C THR A 67 -6.87 -5.32 -3.95
N ARG A 68 -5.82 -4.53 -3.77
CA ARG A 68 -5.11 -4.40 -2.50
C ARG A 68 -5.98 -3.62 -1.53
N ILE A 69 -6.22 -4.20 -0.36
CA ILE A 69 -6.88 -3.56 0.76
C ILE A 69 -5.87 -3.42 1.89
N MET A 70 -5.54 -2.17 2.25
CA MET A 70 -4.69 -1.88 3.40
C MET A 70 -5.48 -1.05 4.41
N ARG A 71 -5.51 -1.49 5.67
CA ARG A 71 -6.25 -0.84 6.75
C ARG A 71 -5.25 -0.22 7.71
N PHE A 72 -5.36 1.08 7.92
CA PHE A 72 -4.55 1.84 8.84
C PHE A 72 -5.42 2.41 9.95
N LEU A 73 -4.95 2.36 11.19
CA LEU A 73 -5.61 2.94 12.34
C LEU A 73 -4.96 4.28 12.68
N ALA A 74 -5.76 5.35 12.71
CA ALA A 74 -5.32 6.62 13.26
C ALA A 74 -5.25 6.54 14.80
N ARG A 75 -4.07 6.77 15.38
CA ARG A 75 -3.78 6.66 16.82
C ARG A 75 -3.70 8.01 17.50
N SER A 76 -3.13 9.01 16.83
CA SER A 76 -2.93 10.34 17.41
C SER A 76 -3.16 11.43 16.37
N LEU A 77 -3.39 12.64 16.90
CA LEU A 77 -3.50 13.85 16.09
C LEU A 77 -2.13 14.28 15.56
N GLY A 78 -2.15 15.00 14.43
CA GLY A 78 -0.97 15.55 13.76
C GLY A 78 -0.85 15.09 12.32
N ASP A 79 0.06 15.70 11.58
CA ASP A 79 0.26 15.42 10.16
C ASP A 79 0.95 14.06 9.99
N GLN A 80 0.29 13.16 9.25
CA GLN A 80 0.82 11.85 8.90
C GLN A 80 0.89 11.75 7.37
N GLU A 81 1.98 11.20 6.85
CA GLU A 81 2.18 10.99 5.41
C GLU A 81 2.37 9.50 5.14
N ILE A 82 1.49 8.91 4.32
CA ILE A 82 1.60 7.53 3.86
C ILE A 82 2.00 7.57 2.39
N ARG A 83 3.16 7.01 2.06
CA ARG A 83 3.61 6.82 0.69
C ARG A 83 3.48 5.36 0.31
N LEU A 84 2.71 5.14 -0.75
CA LEU A 84 2.50 3.83 -1.37
C LEU A 84 3.14 3.85 -2.75
N LYS A 85 3.85 2.79 -3.08
CA LYS A 85 4.54 2.65 -4.36
C LYS A 85 3.98 1.44 -5.10
N TYR A 86 3.73 1.61 -6.39
CA TYR A 86 3.38 0.52 -7.28
C TYR A 86 4.65 0.00 -7.96
N GLN A 87 5.10 -1.21 -7.61
CA GLN A 87 6.36 -1.75 -8.08
C GLN A 87 6.30 -3.25 -8.36
N PHE A 88 7.23 -3.75 -9.16
CA PHE A 88 7.33 -5.16 -9.51
C PHE A 88 7.86 -5.97 -8.31
N GLU A 89 7.03 -6.89 -7.78
CA GLU A 89 7.27 -7.59 -6.50
C GLU A 89 8.45 -8.58 -6.59
N TYR A 90 8.60 -9.27 -7.73
CA TYR A 90 9.65 -10.26 -7.92
C TYR A 90 11.01 -9.68 -8.36
N GLY A 91 11.12 -8.36 -8.50
CA GLY A 91 12.30 -7.69 -9.05
C GLY A 91 13.49 -7.67 -8.09
N CYS A 92 13.25 -7.72 -6.78
CA CYS A 92 14.32 -7.57 -5.79
C CYS A 92 15.12 -8.87 -5.57
N HIS A 93 14.55 -10.04 -5.84
CA HIS A 93 15.26 -11.32 -5.67
C HIS A 93 16.28 -11.60 -6.78
N LEU A 94 16.03 -11.10 -8.00
CA LEU A 94 16.92 -11.33 -9.16
C LEU A 94 18.07 -10.32 -9.26
N SER A 95 18.10 -9.26 -8.46
CA SER A 95 19.18 -8.27 -8.40
C SER A 95 20.25 -8.55 -7.34
N ARG A 96 20.21 -9.70 -6.65
CA ARG A 96 21.32 -10.15 -5.78
C ARG A 96 22.05 -11.33 -6.41
N PRO A 97 23.10 -11.12 -7.23
CA PRO A 97 24.22 -12.01 -7.14
C PRO A 97 24.84 -11.80 -5.75
N GLN A 98 25.01 -12.87 -4.99
CA GLN A 98 26.00 -12.88 -3.92
C GLN A 98 27.31 -12.32 -4.49
N GLN A 99 27.89 -11.32 -3.83
CA GLN A 99 29.12 -10.58 -4.18
C GLN A 99 28.92 -9.37 -5.10
N ALA A 100 28.75 -8.20 -4.50
CA ALA A 100 29.81 -7.19 -4.43
C ALA A 100 29.23 -5.90 -3.83
N ALA A 101 30.04 -5.21 -3.04
CA ALA A 101 29.76 -3.90 -2.49
C ALA A 101 29.42 -2.90 -3.60
N GLY A 102 28.42 -2.04 -3.36
CA GLY A 102 28.10 -0.96 -4.29
C GLY A 102 26.71 -0.37 -4.05
N CYS A 103 26.53 0.25 -2.88
CA CYS A 103 25.45 1.22 -2.69
C CYS A 103 25.58 2.35 -3.74
N CYS A 104 24.41 2.76 -4.24
CA CYS A 104 24.03 4.08 -4.76
C CYS A 104 25.16 5.07 -5.11
N VAL A 105 25.21 5.47 -6.39
CA VAL A 105 25.29 6.89 -6.80
C VAL A 105 24.31 7.10 -7.94
#